data_AF-A0A3D3YZH9-F1
#
_entry.id   AF-A0A3D3YZH9-F1
#
_cell.length_a   1.000
_cell.length_b   1.000
_cell.length_c   1.000
_cell.angle_alpha   90.00
_cell.angle_beta   90.00
_cell.angle_gamma   90.00
#
_symmetry.space_group_name_H-M   'P 1'
#
loop_
_entity.id
_entity.type
_entity.pdbx_description
1 polymer ?
#
loop_
_entity_poly.entity_id
_entity_poly.type
_entity_poly.pdbx_seq_one_letter_code
_entity_poly.pdbx_strand_id
1 'polypeptide(L)'
;VAGIEEGLEAAERDTGARVLLIADIDKAYGPRAGLEMVERLIGLRSNGLAQRVIGMGMDSTELGVDPLQFREAYRLGERSGLRLTGHQGETSPPSTIWDVVEDLHCERVDHGLSILDDLEVVGRVRDRSVPLTVCPISNVKIANAV
;
A
#
# COMPACT_ATOMS: atom_id res chain seq x y z
N VAL A 1 17.53 -8.96 2.63
CA VAL A 1 17.76 -7.50 2.45
C VAL A 1 19.01 -7.24 1.61
N ALA A 2 20.17 -7.80 1.96
CA ALA A 2 21.45 -7.55 1.28
C ALA A 2 21.40 -7.61 -0.27
N GLY A 3 20.82 -8.65 -0.87
CA GLY A 3 20.76 -8.74 -2.33
C GLY A 3 19.91 -7.68 -3.03
N ILE A 4 18.83 -7.19 -2.38
CA ILE A 4 18.02 -6.08 -2.93
C ILE A 4 18.82 -4.78 -2.81
N GLU A 5 19.46 -4.55 -1.67
CA GLU A 5 20.24 -3.34 -1.41
C GLU A 5 21.42 -3.19 -2.38
N GLU A 6 22.18 -4.27 -2.61
CA GLU A 6 23.27 -4.29 -3.58
C GLU A 6 22.79 -3.98 -5.01
N GLY A 7 21.67 -4.58 -5.43
CA GLY A 7 21.08 -4.34 -6.74
C GLY A 7 20.60 -2.89 -6.92
N LEU A 8 19.98 -2.32 -5.89
CA LEU A 8 19.56 -0.92 -5.89
C LEU A 8 20.77 0.01 -5.97
N GLU A 9 21.80 -0.20 -5.14
CA GLU A 9 23.01 0.62 -5.17
C GLU A 9 23.72 0.59 -6.52
N ALA A 10 23.77 -0.58 -7.18
CA ALA A 10 24.30 -0.69 -8.54
C ALA A 10 23.47 0.14 -9.53
N ALA A 11 22.14 -0.01 -9.51
CA ALA A 11 21.26 0.74 -10.40
C ALA A 11 21.33 2.25 -10.17
N GLU A 12 21.41 2.71 -8.92
CA GLU A 12 21.55 4.14 -8.59
C GLU A 12 22.87 4.71 -9.10
N ARG A 13 23.99 3.95 -9.00
CA ARG A 13 25.29 4.36 -9.58
C ARG A 13 25.23 4.47 -11.10
N ASP A 14 24.58 3.51 -11.75
CA ASP A 14 24.58 3.42 -13.22
C ASP A 14 23.62 4.43 -13.86
N THR A 15 22.51 4.76 -13.19
CA THR A 15 21.43 5.57 -13.76
C THR A 15 21.28 6.96 -13.14
N GLY A 16 21.84 7.18 -11.94
CA GLY A 16 21.61 8.39 -11.14
C GLY A 16 20.20 8.49 -10.54
N ALA A 17 19.35 7.48 -10.74
CA ALA A 17 18.04 7.42 -10.09
C ALA A 17 18.21 7.20 -8.58
N ARG A 18 17.16 7.53 -7.82
CA ARG A 18 17.05 7.17 -6.40
C ARG A 18 15.85 6.26 -6.22
N VAL A 19 16.04 5.17 -5.50
CA VAL A 19 14.99 4.18 -5.26
C VAL A 19 14.76 3.98 -3.77
N LEU A 20 13.49 4.04 -3.39
CA LEU A 20 12.98 3.73 -2.06
C LEU A 20 12.06 2.52 -2.16
N LEU A 21 11.83 1.86 -1.03
CA LEU A 21 11.04 0.66 -0.95
C LEU A 21 9.76 0.88 -0.13
N ILE A 22 8.70 0.22 -0.56
CA ILE A 22 7.45 0.05 0.18
C ILE A 22 7.25 -1.45 0.31
N ALA A 23 6.95 -1.91 1.53
CA ALA A 23 6.76 -3.33 1.79
C ALA A 23 5.25 -3.61 1.90
N ASP A 24 4.73 -4.46 1.01
CA ASP A 24 3.30 -4.72 0.93
C ASP A 24 2.90 -6.01 1.63
N ILE A 25 1.78 -5.92 2.36
CA ILE A 25 1.05 -7.06 2.89
C ILE A 25 0.30 -7.72 1.74
N ASP A 26 0.59 -8.99 1.48
CA ASP A 26 -0.22 -9.81 0.59
C ASP A 26 -1.52 -10.21 1.31
N LYS A 27 -2.63 -9.59 0.90
CA LYS A 27 -3.97 -9.79 1.49
C LYS A 27 -4.40 -11.26 1.48
N ALA A 28 -3.91 -12.09 0.55
CA ALA A 28 -4.29 -13.50 0.44
C ALA A 28 -3.84 -14.35 1.64
N TYR A 29 -2.82 -13.92 2.39
CA TYR A 29 -2.37 -14.62 3.60
C TYR A 29 -3.06 -14.15 4.88
N GLY A 30 -3.93 -13.14 4.78
CA GLY A 30 -4.78 -12.66 5.88
C GLY A 30 -4.06 -11.79 6.92
N PRO A 31 -4.82 -11.23 7.87
CA PRO A 31 -4.36 -10.15 8.74
C PRO A 31 -3.25 -10.57 9.71
N ARG A 32 -3.24 -11.83 10.16
CA ARG A 32 -2.18 -12.34 11.05
C ARG A 32 -0.82 -12.38 10.35
N ALA A 33 -0.77 -12.88 9.11
CA ALA A 33 0.47 -12.89 8.33
C ALA A 33 0.93 -11.46 8.01
N GLY A 34 -0.01 -10.54 7.72
CA GLY A 34 0.30 -9.12 7.55
C GLY A 34 0.93 -8.48 8.79
N LEU A 35 0.39 -8.75 9.97
CA LEU A 35 0.96 -8.26 11.23
C LEU A 35 2.36 -8.82 11.48
N GLU A 36 2.55 -10.14 11.34
CA GLU A 36 3.84 -10.82 11.50
C GLU A 36 4.91 -10.24 10.54
N MET A 37 4.52 -9.90 9.31
CA MET A 37 5.38 -9.24 8.34
C MET A 37 5.81 -7.84 8.80
N VAL A 38 4.89 -7.01 9.29
CA VAL A 38 5.18 -5.66 9.78
C VAL A 38 6.10 -5.71 11.01
N GLU A 39 5.84 -6.61 11.96
CA GLU A 39 6.70 -6.83 13.14
C GLU A 39 8.13 -7.20 12.72
N ARG A 40 8.27 -8.10 11.75
CA ARG A 40 9.59 -8.48 11.23
C ARG A 40 10.30 -7.33 10.52
N LEU A 41 9.57 -6.53 9.74
CA LEU A 41 10.12 -5.34 9.08
C LEU A 41 10.63 -4.33 10.11
N ILE A 42 9.86 -4.06 11.17
CA ILE A 42 10.27 -3.18 12.25
C ILE A 42 11.52 -3.73 12.95
N GLY A 43 11.56 -5.04 13.21
CA GLY A 43 12.75 -5.70 13.77
C GLY A 43 13.99 -5.48 12.89
N LEU A 44 13.87 -5.62 11.57
CA LEU A 44 14.97 -5.33 10.63
C LEU A 44 15.40 -3.86 10.69
N ARG A 45 14.44 -2.92 10.64
CA ARG A 45 14.71 -1.47 10.69
C ARG A 45 15.40 -1.06 11.98
N SER A 46 14.97 -1.58 13.13
CA SER A 46 15.58 -1.30 14.43
C SER A 46 17.00 -1.84 14.57
N ASN A 47 17.37 -2.85 13.78
CA ASN A 47 18.74 -3.39 13.71
C ASN A 47 19.60 -2.74 12.61
N GLY A 48 19.17 -1.60 12.07
CA GLY A 48 19.91 -0.88 11.03
C GLY A 48 19.82 -1.50 9.63
N LEU A 49 18.99 -2.52 9.44
CA LEU A 49 18.73 -3.13 8.13
C LEU A 49 17.48 -2.51 7.49
N ALA A 50 17.28 -2.70 6.18
CA ALA A 50 16.07 -2.29 5.48
C ALA A 50 15.74 -0.78 5.59
N GLN A 51 16.74 0.08 5.76
CA GLN A 51 16.56 1.53 5.93
C GLN A 51 15.95 2.22 4.70
N ARG A 52 16.08 1.60 3.52
CA ARG A 52 15.42 2.06 2.28
C ARG A 52 13.90 1.84 2.27
N VAL A 53 13.36 1.02 3.18
CA VAL A 53 11.92 0.81 3.31
C VAL A 53 11.32 1.98 4.09
N ILE A 54 10.59 2.84 3.38
CA ILE A 54 10.02 4.08 3.93
C ILE A 54 8.54 3.96 4.29
N GLY A 55 7.89 2.89 3.81
CA GLY A 55 6.46 2.72 3.98
C GLY A 55 6.03 1.27 3.81
N MET A 56 4.74 1.07 4.02
CA MET A 56 4.07 -0.20 3.79
C MET A 56 2.72 0.02 3.11
N GLY A 57 2.23 -1.04 2.49
CA GLY A 57 0.89 -1.07 1.94
C GLY A 57 0.27 -2.46 1.99
N MET A 58 -0.74 -2.67 1.17
CA MET A 58 -1.38 -3.95 0.95
C MET A 58 -1.73 -4.08 -0.53
N ASP A 59 -1.56 -5.27 -1.10
CA ASP A 59 -1.83 -5.58 -2.49
C ASP A 59 -2.56 -6.92 -2.61
N SER A 60 -2.50 -7.60 -3.76
CA SER A 60 -3.17 -8.89 -3.99
C SER A 60 -4.71 -8.75 -3.98
N THR A 61 -5.42 -9.86 -3.77
CA THR A 61 -6.89 -9.93 -3.91
C THR A 61 -7.63 -8.93 -3.01
N GLU A 62 -8.46 -8.07 -3.61
CA GLU A 62 -9.44 -7.25 -2.86
C GLU A 62 -10.79 -7.98 -2.72
N LEU A 63 -11.09 -8.93 -3.60
CA LEU A 63 -12.38 -9.61 -3.64
C LEU A 63 -12.61 -10.40 -2.35
N GLY A 64 -13.67 -10.03 -1.62
CA GLY A 64 -14.05 -10.69 -0.37
C GLY A 64 -13.13 -10.38 0.81
N VAL A 65 -12.20 -9.43 0.67
CA VAL A 65 -11.30 -9.01 1.75
C VAL A 65 -11.74 -7.64 2.27
N ASP A 66 -12.05 -7.58 3.56
CA ASP A 66 -12.26 -6.31 4.27
C ASP A 66 -10.89 -5.73 4.66
N PRO A 67 -10.47 -4.56 4.12
CA PRO A 67 -9.17 -3.98 4.44
C PRO A 67 -9.03 -3.62 5.93
N LEU A 68 -10.14 -3.39 6.64
CA LEU A 68 -10.12 -3.05 8.06
C LEU A 68 -9.67 -4.20 8.96
N GLN A 69 -9.63 -5.43 8.44
CA GLN A 69 -9.02 -6.57 9.12
C GLN A 69 -7.52 -6.36 9.38
N PHE A 70 -6.84 -5.52 8.58
CA PHE A 70 -5.40 -5.23 8.68
C PHE A 70 -5.07 -4.03 9.59
N ARG A 71 -6.06 -3.47 10.28
CA ARG A 71 -5.92 -2.27 11.12
C ARG A 71 -4.82 -2.36 12.16
N GLU A 72 -4.61 -3.53 12.75
CA GLU A 72 -3.54 -3.72 13.73
C GLU A 72 -2.15 -3.53 13.09
N ALA A 73 -1.94 -4.12 11.91
CA ALA A 73 -0.69 -4.01 11.17
C ALA A 73 -0.42 -2.55 10.72
N TYR A 74 -1.44 -1.85 10.22
CA TYR A 74 -1.31 -0.45 9.80
C TYR A 74 -1.01 0.48 10.97
N ARG A 75 -1.73 0.34 12.09
CA ARG A 75 -1.43 1.10 13.32
C ARG A 75 -0.03 0.81 13.84
N LEU A 76 0.46 -0.43 13.74
CA LEU A 76 1.82 -0.76 14.13
C LEU A 76 2.86 -0.11 13.20
N GLY A 77 2.63 -0.14 11.88
CA GLY A 77 3.48 0.52 10.90
C GLY A 77 3.55 2.03 11.11
N GLU A 78 2.40 2.68 11.31
CA GLU A 78 2.27 4.10 11.61
C GLU A 78 3.09 4.51 12.84
N ARG A 79 2.88 3.81 13.97
CA ARG A 79 3.63 4.07 15.22
C ARG A 79 5.14 3.85 15.08
N SER A 80 5.55 3.09 14.07
CA SER A 80 6.95 2.81 13.75
C SER A 80 7.52 3.73 12.67
N GLY A 81 6.78 4.78 12.31
CA GLY A 81 7.18 5.81 11.36
C GLY A 81 7.24 5.32 9.90
N LEU A 82 6.51 4.27 9.54
CA LEU A 82 6.28 3.91 8.14
C LEU A 82 5.18 4.79 7.56
N ARG A 83 5.37 5.22 6.30
CA ARG A 83 4.29 5.81 5.50
C ARG A 83 3.31 4.75 5.02
N LEU A 84 2.05 5.13 4.86
CA LEU A 84 0.97 4.17 4.59
C LEU A 84 0.34 4.39 3.21
N THR A 85 0.14 3.31 2.48
CA THR A 85 -0.61 3.25 1.21
C THR A 85 -1.48 2.00 1.20
N GLY A 86 -2.31 1.79 0.20
CA GLY A 86 -3.00 0.51 0.02
C GLY A 86 -3.75 0.43 -1.30
N HIS A 87 -3.75 -0.77 -1.90
CA HIS A 87 -4.59 -1.06 -3.06
C HIS A 87 -6.04 -1.14 -2.65
N GLN A 88 -6.85 -0.27 -3.24
CA GLN A 88 -8.29 -0.29 -3.08
C GLN A 88 -9.00 0.29 -4.30
N GLY A 89 -10.19 -0.21 -4.58
CA GLY A 89 -11.03 0.25 -5.68
C GLY A 89 -10.66 -0.33 -7.04
N GLU A 90 -9.89 -1.43 -7.11
CA GLU A 90 -9.67 -2.17 -8.36
C GLU A 90 -10.80 -3.19 -8.61
N THR A 91 -11.21 -3.93 -7.58
CA THR A 91 -12.36 -4.87 -7.63
C THR A 91 -13.31 -4.70 -6.44
N SER A 92 -13.07 -3.68 -5.61
CA SER A 92 -13.80 -3.38 -4.38
C SER A 92 -14.63 -2.09 -4.51
N PRO A 93 -15.67 -1.92 -3.67
CA PRO A 93 -16.58 -0.79 -3.79
C PRO A 93 -15.94 0.54 -3.34
N PRO A 94 -16.49 1.69 -3.75
CA PRO A 94 -15.94 3.02 -3.44
C PRO A 94 -15.77 3.29 -1.94
N SER A 95 -16.65 2.73 -1.11
CA SER A 95 -16.60 2.90 0.34
C SER A 95 -15.25 2.44 0.92
N THR A 96 -14.70 1.34 0.40
CA THR A 96 -13.42 0.81 0.89
C THR A 96 -12.25 1.73 0.61
N ILE A 97 -12.30 2.52 -0.48
CA ILE A 97 -11.30 3.57 -0.79
C ILE A 97 -11.26 4.59 0.35
N TRP A 98 -12.43 4.98 0.86
CA TRP A 98 -12.51 5.90 1.98
C TRP A 98 -12.09 5.23 3.29
N ASP A 99 -12.48 3.97 3.52
CA ASP A 99 -12.11 3.21 4.72
C ASP A 99 -10.58 3.15 4.88
N VAL A 100 -9.81 2.87 3.82
CA VAL A 100 -8.35 2.83 3.94
C VAL A 100 -7.74 4.21 4.26
N VAL A 101 -8.35 5.30 3.81
CA VAL A 101 -7.91 6.67 4.14
C VAL A 101 -8.28 7.03 5.57
N GLU A 102 -9.52 6.79 5.97
CA GLU A 102 -10.07 7.23 7.26
C GLU A 102 -9.62 6.35 8.42
N ASP A 103 -9.63 5.02 8.24
CA ASP A 103 -9.47 4.06 9.31
C ASP A 103 -8.07 3.42 9.37
N LEU A 104 -7.38 3.36 8.23
CA LEU A 104 -6.01 2.85 8.12
C LEU A 104 -4.97 3.97 7.92
N HIS A 105 -5.43 5.22 7.80
CA HIS A 105 -4.59 6.41 7.65
C HIS A 105 -3.67 6.37 6.42
N CYS A 106 -4.09 5.72 5.34
CA CYS A 106 -3.35 5.73 4.09
C CYS A 106 -3.15 7.17 3.57
N GLU A 107 -1.91 7.53 3.26
CA GLU A 107 -1.53 8.85 2.74
C GLU A 107 -1.84 8.97 1.24
N ARG A 108 -1.98 7.84 0.56
CA ARG A 108 -2.46 7.71 -0.83
C ARG A 108 -3.21 6.38 -0.99
N VAL A 109 -3.99 6.27 -2.04
CA VAL A 109 -4.62 5.00 -2.44
C VAL A 109 -4.02 4.55 -3.77
N ASP A 110 -3.72 3.27 -3.87
CA ASP A 110 -3.27 2.66 -5.11
C ASP A 110 -4.49 2.14 -5.88
N HIS A 111 -4.57 2.45 -7.18
CA HIS A 111 -5.75 2.38 -8.06
C HIS A 111 -6.84 3.43 -7.77
N GLY A 112 -7.83 3.09 -6.96
CA GLY A 112 -9.01 3.90 -6.68
C GLY A 112 -9.99 4.05 -7.85
N LEU A 113 -10.13 3.05 -8.72
CA LEU A 113 -10.95 3.17 -9.95
C LEU A 113 -12.45 3.31 -9.67
N SER A 114 -12.96 2.49 -8.74
CA SER A 114 -14.39 2.50 -8.41
C SER A 114 -14.85 3.81 -7.80
N ILE A 115 -13.95 4.73 -7.41
CA ILE A 115 -14.31 6.03 -6.80
C ILE A 115 -15.36 6.80 -7.61
N LEU A 116 -15.36 6.65 -8.94
CA LEU A 116 -16.30 7.35 -9.83
C LEU A 116 -17.74 6.88 -9.68
N ASP A 117 -17.98 5.74 -9.04
CA ASP A 117 -19.32 5.22 -8.74
C ASP A 117 -19.96 5.94 -7.53
N ASP A 118 -19.19 6.74 -6.78
CA ASP A 118 -19.67 7.52 -5.63
C ASP A 118 -19.04 8.92 -5.55
N LEU A 119 -19.82 9.93 -5.97
CA LEU A 119 -19.39 11.33 -5.97
C LEU A 119 -19.15 11.89 -4.55
N GLU A 120 -19.74 11.30 -3.51
CA GLU A 120 -19.45 11.70 -2.14
C GLU A 120 -18.03 11.30 -1.76
N VAL A 121 -17.61 10.08 -2.09
CA VAL A 121 -16.23 9.61 -1.87
C VAL A 121 -15.25 10.45 -2.68
N VAL A 122 -15.58 10.81 -3.93
CA VAL A 122 -14.77 11.76 -4.73
C VAL A 122 -14.58 13.08 -3.99
N GLY A 123 -15.66 13.63 -3.43
CA GLY A 123 -15.62 14.85 -2.62
C GLY A 123 -14.67 14.74 -1.44
N ARG A 124 -14.78 13.65 -0.66
CA ARG A 124 -13.94 13.40 0.52
C ARG A 124 -12.46 13.25 0.17
N VAL A 125 -12.14 12.47 -0.87
CA VAL A 125 -10.77 12.26 -1.37
C VAL A 125 -10.16 13.56 -1.88
N ARG A 126 -10.92 14.34 -2.65
CA ARG A 126 -10.51 15.67 -3.13
C ARG A 126 -10.24 16.62 -1.96
N ASP A 127 -11.16 16.71 -1.01
CA ASP A 127 -11.08 17.66 0.10
C ASP A 127 -9.90 17.36 1.03
N ARG A 128 -9.50 16.08 1.14
CA ARG A 128 -8.26 15.67 1.84
C ARG A 128 -7.01 15.63 0.94
N SER A 129 -7.13 15.96 -0.34
CA SER A 129 -6.03 15.90 -1.33
C SER A 129 -5.32 14.54 -1.36
N VAL A 130 -6.06 13.45 -1.21
CA VAL A 130 -5.51 12.08 -1.22
C VAL A 130 -5.12 11.70 -2.65
N PRO A 131 -3.84 11.39 -2.93
CA PRO A 131 -3.43 10.97 -4.26
C PRO A 131 -3.93 9.56 -4.60
N LEU A 132 -4.23 9.34 -5.88
CA LEU A 132 -4.55 8.03 -6.45
C LEU A 132 -3.44 7.61 -7.43
N THR A 133 -2.87 6.41 -7.29
CA THR A 133 -1.90 5.88 -8.26
C THR A 133 -2.63 5.03 -9.31
N VAL A 134 -2.75 5.52 -10.53
CA VAL A 134 -3.53 4.85 -11.59
C VAL A 134 -2.58 4.08 -12.52
N CYS A 135 -2.93 2.82 -12.82
CA CYS A 135 -2.14 1.90 -13.65
C CYS A 135 -2.87 1.53 -14.96
N PRO A 136 -2.82 2.35 -16.03
CA PRO A 136 -3.71 2.20 -17.19
C PRO A 136 -3.73 0.80 -17.81
N ILE A 137 -2.57 0.16 -17.96
CA ILE A 137 -2.47 -1.19 -18.54
C ILE A 137 -3.06 -2.23 -17.58
N SER A 138 -2.71 -2.16 -16.29
CA SER A 138 -3.25 -3.07 -15.26
C SER A 138 -4.78 -3.00 -15.22
N ASN A 139 -5.30 -1.78 -15.16
CA ASN A 139 -6.73 -1.53 -15.05
C ASN A 139 -7.51 -2.12 -16.23
N VAL A 140 -6.94 -2.08 -17.44
CA VAL A 140 -7.59 -2.67 -18.63
C VAL A 140 -7.39 -4.18 -18.73
N LYS A 141 -6.26 -4.72 -18.29
CA LYS A 141 -5.93 -6.15 -18.48
C LYS A 141 -6.31 -7.04 -17.31
N ILE A 142 -6.36 -6.50 -16.11
CA ILE A 142 -6.56 -7.23 -14.86
C ILE A 142 -7.91 -6.85 -14.26
N ALA A 143 -8.17 -5.55 -14.04
CA ALA A 143 -9.43 -5.11 -13.43
C ALA A 143 -10.66 -5.29 -14.34
N ASN A 144 -10.49 -5.15 -15.66
CA ASN A 144 -11.56 -5.39 -16.65
C ASN A 144 -11.61 -6.82 -17.21
N ALA A 145 -10.90 -7.78 -16.61
CA ALA A 145 -10.94 -9.18 -17.06
C ALA A 145 -12.17 -9.96 -16.53
N VAL A 146 -13.21 -9.26 -16.06
CA VAL A 146 -14.44 -9.83 -15.50
C VAL A 146 -15.59 -9.71 -16.50
#